data_AF-A0A9E3XXW0-F1
#
_entry.id   AF-A0A9E3XXW0-F1
#
_cell.length_a   1.000
_cell.length_b   1.000
_cell.length_c   1.000
_cell.angle_alpha   90.00
_cell.angle_beta   90.00
_cell.angle_gamma   90.00
#
_symmetry.space_group_name_H-M   'P 1'
#
loop_
_entity.id
_entity.type
_entity.pdbx_description
1 polymer ?
#
loop_
_entity_poly.entity_id
_entity_poly.type
_entity_poly.pdbx_seq_one_letter_code
_entity_poly.pdbx_strand_id
1 'polypeptide(L)' 'GATIVPTAADAWAQQMVVKVKEPKAEEFQYLRPDLTLFTYLHLAAYPEVAKALLGAGTTAIAYETVQT' A
#
# COMPACT_ATOMS: atom_id res chain seq x y z
N GLY A 1 18.76 -11.74 7.78
CA GLY A 1 18.26 -12.39 6.54
C GLY A 1 16.79 -12.09 6.38
N ALA A 2 16.19 -12.42 5.24
CA ALA A 2 14.75 -12.27 5.03
C ALA A 2 13.99 -13.49 5.58
N THR A 3 12.79 -13.25 6.10
CA THR A 3 11.85 -14.31 6.49
C THR A 3 10.84 -14.49 5.35
N ILE A 4 10.77 -15.70 4.78
CA ILE A 4 9.77 -16.04 3.77
C ILE A 4 8.47 -16.39 4.48
N VAL A 5 7.40 -15.68 4.15
CA VAL A 5 6.06 -15.91 4.73
C VAL A 5 5.17 -16.66 3.74
N PRO A 6 4.21 -17.49 4.22
CA PRO A 6 3.42 -18.35 3.35
C PRO A 6 2.27 -17.65 2.65
N THR A 7 1.79 -16.51 3.17
CA THR A 7 0.62 -15.81 2.61
C THR A 7 0.88 -14.32 2.37
N ALA A 8 0.07 -13.73 1.49
CA ALA A 8 0.06 -12.28 1.31
C ALA A 8 -0.36 -11.54 2.59
N ALA A 9 -1.31 -12.10 3.35
CA ALA A 9 -1.77 -11.50 4.60
C ALA A 9 -0.62 -11.34 5.60
N ASP A 10 0.26 -12.33 5.71
CA ASP A 10 1.45 -12.27 6.59
C ASP A 10 2.43 -11.17 6.16
N ALA A 11 2.59 -10.98 4.83
CA ALA A 11 3.43 -9.90 4.29
C ALA A 11 2.79 -8.52 4.51
N TRP A 12 1.48 -8.42 4.34
CA TRP A 12 0.74 -7.17 4.57
C TRP A 12 0.65 -6.81 6.06
N ALA A 13 0.74 -7.76 6.99
CA ALA A 13 0.69 -7.53 8.44
C ALA A 13 1.88 -6.73 9.00
N GLN A 14 2.92 -6.47 8.19
CA GLN A 14 4.09 -5.68 8.60
C GLN A 14 3.77 -4.18 8.66
N GLN A 15 4.44 -3.43 9.54
CA GLN A 15 4.24 -1.98 9.73
C GLN A 15 4.50 -1.15 8.46
N MET A 16 5.37 -1.66 7.58
CA MET A 16 5.65 -1.04 6.29
C MET A 16 5.60 -2.09 5.18
N VAL A 17 4.86 -1.77 4.12
CA VAL A 17 4.77 -2.59 2.91
C VAL A 17 5.39 -1.84 1.75
N VAL A 18 6.36 -2.48 1.11
CA VAL A 18 7.07 -1.95 -0.06
C VAL A 18 6.64 -2.77 -1.27
N LYS A 19 6.08 -2.11 -2.29
CA LYS A 19 5.52 -2.74 -3.48
C LYS A 19 5.98 -2.01 -4.75
N VAL A 20 5.82 -2.66 -5.90
CA VAL A 20 6.06 -2.02 -7.21
C VAL A 20 4.82 -1.27 -7.72
N LYS A 21 3.63 -1.86 -7.56
CA LYS A 21 2.37 -1.32 -8.12
C LYS A 21 1.35 -1.01 -7.02
N GLU A 22 0.41 -0.17 -7.39
CA GLU A 22 -0.75 0.21 -6.61
C GLU A 22 -1.54 -1.01 -6.09
N PRO A 23 -2.15 -0.93 -4.90
CA PRO A 23 -2.97 -2.01 -4.40
C PRO A 23 -4.19 -2.22 -5.31
N LYS A 24 -4.53 -3.48 -5.55
CA LYS A 24 -5.75 -3.86 -6.27
C LYS A 24 -6.94 -3.97 -5.31
N ALA A 25 -8.16 -4.04 -5.84
CA ALA A 25 -9.38 -4.14 -5.05
C ALA A 25 -9.36 -5.28 -4.01
N GLU A 26 -8.81 -6.44 -4.38
CA GLU A 26 -8.65 -7.60 -3.48
C GLU A 26 -7.66 -7.35 -2.33
N GLU A 27 -6.75 -6.38 -2.48
CA GLU A 27 -5.75 -6.01 -1.49
C GLU A 27 -6.22 -4.87 -0.56
N PHE A 28 -7.33 -4.20 -0.86
CA PHE A 28 -7.84 -3.10 -0.04
C PHE A 28 -8.18 -3.53 1.38
N GLN A 29 -8.55 -4.79 1.59
CA GLN A 29 -8.81 -5.37 2.91
C GLN A 29 -7.61 -5.35 3.86
N TYR A 30 -6.39 -5.20 3.33
CA TYR A 30 -5.16 -5.17 4.12
C TYR A 30 -4.73 -3.75 4.55
N LEU A 31 -5.35 -2.73 3.97
CA LEU A 31 -5.10 -1.33 4.29
C LEU A 31 -5.60 -1.02 5.70
N ARG A 32 -4.82 -0.27 6.47
CA ARG A 32 -5.07 0.02 7.88
C ARG A 32 -4.33 1.27 8.33
N PRO A 33 -4.77 1.94 9.41
CA PRO A 33 -4.24 3.25 9.78
C PRO A 33 -2.80 3.25 10.30
N ASP A 34 -2.31 2.11 10.80
CA ASP A 34 -0.94 1.93 11.30
C ASP A 34 0.05 1.44 10.22
N LEU A 35 -0.41 1.22 8.99
CA LEU A 35 0.41 0.79 7.87
C LEU A 35 1.02 1.98 7.12
N THR A 36 2.32 1.89 6.83
CA THR A 36 2.98 2.70 5.79
C THR A 36 3.06 1.90 4.49
N LEU A 37 2.40 2.37 3.44
CA LEU A 37 2.49 1.81 2.09
C LEU A 37 3.42 2.66 1.23
N PHE A 38 4.50 2.07 0.70
CA PHE A 38 5.45 2.75 -0.18
C PHE A 38 5.52 2.07 -1.54
N THR A 39 4.94 2.71 -2.57
CA THR A 39 4.82 2.13 -3.92
C THR A 39 4.49 3.18 -4.98
N TYR A 40 4.39 2.80 -6.26
CA TYR A 40 3.77 3.66 -7.28
C TYR A 40 2.25 3.65 -7.12
N LEU A 41 1.61 4.82 -7.03
CA LEU A 41 0.16 4.89 -6.75
C LEU A 41 -0.67 5.41 -7.93
N HIS A 42 -0.12 6.32 -8.73
CA HIS A 42 -0.81 6.97 -9.84
C HIS A 42 -2.19 7.52 -9.45
N LEU A 43 -2.31 8.12 -8.26
CA LEU A 43 -3.59 8.43 -7.61
C LEU A 43 -4.55 9.26 -8.49
N ALA A 44 -4.03 10.11 -9.37
CA ALA A 44 -4.83 10.89 -10.30
C ALA A 44 -5.61 10.02 -11.31
N ALA A 45 -5.09 8.86 -11.68
CA ALA A 45 -5.71 7.94 -12.64
C ALA A 45 -6.60 6.86 -11.98
N TYR A 46 -6.41 6.61 -10.67
CA TYR A 46 -7.08 5.52 -9.95
C TYR A 46 -7.83 6.03 -8.71
N PRO A 47 -9.00 6.68 -8.88
CA PRO A 47 -9.75 7.27 -7.77
C PRO A 47 -10.20 6.24 -6.73
N GLU A 48 -10.43 4.98 -7.12
CA GLU A 48 -10.81 3.92 -6.18
C GLU A 48 -9.67 3.55 -5.23
N VAL A 49 -8.41 3.60 -5.68
CA VAL A 49 -7.24 3.42 -4.82
C VAL A 49 -7.16 4.56 -3.81
N ALA A 50 -7.36 5.81 -4.26
CA ALA A 50 -7.37 6.97 -3.37
C ALA A 50 -8.48 6.86 -2.31
N LYS A 51 -9.70 6.48 -2.71
CA LYS A 51 -10.82 6.25 -1.79
C LYS A 51 -10.53 5.14 -0.78
N ALA A 52 -9.93 4.04 -1.22
CA ALA A 52 -9.57 2.93 -0.33
C ALA A 52 -8.54 3.34 0.72
N LEU A 53 -7.48 4.06 0.30
CA LEU A 53 -6.46 4.59 1.21
C LEU A 53 -7.04 5.57 2.23
N LEU A 54 -7.90 6.49 1.78
CA LEU A 54 -8.59 7.45 2.65
C LEU A 54 -9.53 6.74 3.64
N GLY A 55 -10.34 5.79 3.14
CA GLY A 55 -11.27 5.02 3.96
C GLY A 55 -10.56 4.17 5.02
N ALA A 56 -9.38 3.66 4.72
CA ALA A 56 -8.55 2.90 5.66
C ALA A 56 -7.64 3.77 6.56
N GLY A 57 -7.55 5.09 6.31
CA GLY A 57 -6.65 5.99 7.03
C GLY A 57 -5.16 5.65 6.85
N THR A 58 -4.78 4.97 5.76
CA THR A 58 -3.42 4.45 5.55
C THR A 58 -2.46 5.57 5.16
N THR A 59 -1.27 5.59 5.76
CA THR A 59 -0.19 6.46 5.30
C THR A 59 0.42 5.86 4.03
N ALA A 60 0.29 6.56 2.89
CA ALA A 60 0.78 6.07 1.61
C ALA A 60 1.72 7.07 0.93
N ILE A 61 2.88 6.59 0.49
CA ILE A 61 3.92 7.38 -0.18
C ILE A 61 4.02 6.89 -1.63
N ALA A 62 3.86 7.82 -2.56
CA ALA A 62 3.92 7.56 -4.00
C ALA A 62 5.35 7.77 -4.54
N TYR A 63 5.97 6.72 -5.09
CA TYR A 63 7.31 6.80 -5.67
C TYR A 63 7.44 7.90 -6.73
N GLU A 64 6.46 8.02 -7.62
CA GLU A 64 6.45 8.97 -8.74
C GLU A 64 6.37 10.44 -8.31
N THR A 65 6.17 10.71 -7.02
CA THR A 65 6.07 12.06 -6.47
C THR A 65 7.25 12.45 -5.57
N VAL A 66 8.15 11.50 -5.28
CA VAL A 66 9.37 11.80 -4.53
C VAL A 66 10.31 12.58 -5.44
N GLN A 67 10.68 13.79 -5.00
CA GLN A 67 11.54 14.71 -5.74
C GLN A 67 12.45 15.50 -4.79
N THR A 68 13.57 15.99 -5.30
CA THR A 68 14.58 16.78 -4.56
C THR A 68 14.34 18.28 -4.67
#